data_AF-A0A0P0XHQ6-F1
#
_entry.id   AF-A0A0P0XHQ6-F1
#
_cell.length_a   1.000
_cell.length_b   1.000
_cell.length_c   1.000
_cell.angle_alpha   90.00
_cell.angle_beta   90.00
_cell.angle_gamma   90.00
#
_symmetry.space_group_name_H-M   'P 1'
#
loop_
_entity.id
_entity.type
_entity.pdbx_description
1 polymer ?
#
loop_
_entity_poly.entity_id
_entity_poly.type
_entity_poly.pdbx_seq_one_letter_code
_entity_poly.pdbx_strand_id
1 'polypeptide(L)'
;MSLRHGHSIKAVEATIEIKITEGSSDFGARFAARMGGIADEVVLIDYGDRPVPVDGDGVVQISRRVVVVDKDGVLKLNARAWRGNSDGVDVAGEDDAEFTAQSARTSGAILDVGFAKLSVTAFWSLIPFV
;
A
#
# COMPACT_ATOMS: atom_id res chain seq x y z
N MET A 1 1.69 -31.16 27.65
CA MET A 1 2.45 -30.50 26.57
C MET A 1 1.69 -30.74 25.27
N SER A 2 0.81 -29.83 24.87
CA SER A 2 0.04 -29.99 23.63
C SER A 2 0.82 -29.36 22.50
N LEU A 3 1.48 -30.18 21.69
CA LEU A 3 2.04 -29.75 20.41
C LEU A 3 0.87 -29.35 19.50
N ARG A 4 0.60 -28.04 19.36
CA ARG A 4 -0.29 -27.51 18.32
C ARG A 4 0.44 -27.69 16.98
N HIS A 5 0.33 -28.90 16.42
CA HIS A 5 0.88 -29.23 15.12
C HIS A 5 0.11 -28.48 14.03
N GLY A 6 0.83 -27.66 13.26
CA GLY A 6 0.67 -27.62 11.81
C GLY A 6 -0.54 -26.90 11.22
N HIS A 7 -0.91 -25.71 11.70
CA HIS A 7 -1.44 -24.75 10.72
C HIS A 7 -0.27 -24.39 9.80
N SER A 8 -0.18 -25.07 8.66
CA SER A 8 0.57 -24.53 7.52
C SER A 8 -0.15 -23.25 7.12
N ILE A 9 0.21 -22.15 7.79
CA ILE A 9 -0.22 -20.81 7.40
C ILE A 9 0.25 -20.68 5.96
N LYS A 10 -0.71 -20.75 5.03
CA LYS A 10 -0.45 -20.49 3.63
C LYS A 10 -0.26 -19.00 3.53
N ALA A 11 0.80 -18.57 2.86
CA ALA A 11 1.02 -17.16 2.57
C ALA A 11 0.76 -16.89 1.10
N VAL A 12 0.36 -15.66 0.82
CA VAL A 12 0.26 -15.09 -0.53
C VAL A 12 1.15 -13.86 -0.57
N GLU A 13 1.72 -13.58 -1.72
CA GLU A 13 2.39 -12.32 -1.97
C GLU A 13 1.44 -11.40 -2.76
N ALA A 14 1.57 -10.10 -2.54
CA ALA A 14 0.92 -9.08 -3.33
C ALA A 14 1.97 -8.11 -3.87
N THR A 15 1.99 -7.95 -5.19
CA THR A 15 2.68 -6.81 -5.81
C THR A 15 1.72 -5.61 -5.80
N ILE A 16 2.17 -4.49 -5.25
CA ILE A 16 1.41 -3.26 -5.10
C ILE A 16 1.82 -2.27 -6.18
N GLU A 17 0.83 -1.72 -6.87
CA GLU A 17 0.97 -0.59 -7.79
C GLU A 17 0.08 0.54 -7.29
N ILE A 18 0.62 1.77 -7.27
CA ILE A 18 -0.09 2.98 -6.85
C ILE A 18 0.00 3.96 -8.01
N LYS A 19 -1.15 4.41 -8.51
CA LYS A 19 -1.25 5.32 -9.65
C LYS A 19 -2.07 6.54 -9.25
N ILE A 20 -1.56 7.73 -9.55
CA ILE A 20 -2.32 8.97 -9.40
C ILE A 20 -3.32 9.05 -10.55
N THR A 21 -4.61 9.10 -10.23
CA THR A 21 -5.71 9.14 -11.22
C THR A 21 -6.37 10.50 -11.32
N GLU A 22 -6.36 11.27 -10.23
CA GLU A 22 -6.88 12.65 -10.20
C GLU A 22 -5.99 13.50 -9.28
N GLY A 23 -5.91 14.80 -9.58
CA GLY A 23 -5.09 15.75 -8.83
C GLY A 23 -3.66 15.90 -9.35
N SER A 24 -2.82 16.57 -8.57
CA SER A 24 -1.41 16.82 -8.90
C SER A 24 -0.52 15.80 -8.18
N SER A 25 0.63 15.45 -8.76
CA SER A 25 1.70 14.68 -8.11
C SER A 25 2.68 15.51 -7.28
N ASP A 26 2.48 16.83 -7.23
CA ASP A 26 3.32 17.77 -6.49
C ASP A 26 2.97 17.78 -4.98
N PHE A 27 3.18 16.63 -4.35
CA PHE A 27 2.98 16.40 -2.92
C PHE A 27 3.93 15.31 -2.42
N GLY A 28 4.33 15.38 -1.16
CA GLY A 28 5.02 14.27 -0.51
C GLY A 28 4.07 13.10 -0.26
N ALA A 29 4.54 11.86 -0.30
CA ALA A 29 3.77 10.65 -0.01
C ALA A 29 4.50 9.73 1.00
N ARG A 30 3.74 9.09 1.89
CA ARG A 30 4.15 7.91 2.66
C ARG A 30 3.08 6.87 2.45
N PHE A 31 3.46 5.76 1.83
CA PHE A 31 2.59 4.60 1.68
C PHE A 31 3.15 3.46 2.51
N ALA A 32 2.30 2.86 3.32
CA ALA A 32 2.74 1.84 4.24
C ALA A 32 1.70 0.73 4.38
N ALA A 33 2.18 -0.51 4.34
CA ALA A 33 1.38 -1.70 4.41
C ALA A 33 1.42 -2.30 5.81
N ARG A 34 0.27 -2.75 6.31
CA ARG A 34 0.14 -3.53 7.53
C ARG A 34 -0.58 -4.83 7.23
N MET A 35 -0.05 -5.92 7.76
CA MET A 35 -0.62 -7.25 7.61
C MET A 35 -1.20 -7.69 8.94
N GLY A 36 -2.48 -8.09 8.95
CA GLY A 36 -3.13 -8.56 10.17
C GLY A 36 -2.31 -9.65 10.86
N GLY A 37 -1.96 -9.45 12.13
CA GLY A 37 -1.18 -10.41 12.94
C GLY A 37 0.30 -10.07 13.13
N ILE A 38 0.87 -9.16 12.33
CA ILE A 38 2.25 -8.68 12.48
C ILE A 38 2.20 -7.22 12.92
N ALA A 39 2.82 -6.88 14.05
CA ALA A 39 2.85 -5.50 14.56
C ALA A 39 3.67 -4.54 13.68
N ASP A 40 4.41 -5.09 12.72
CA ASP A 40 5.31 -4.35 11.86
C ASP A 40 4.60 -3.82 10.61
N GLU A 41 4.81 -2.54 10.37
CA GLU A 41 4.40 -1.85 9.16
C GLU A 41 5.54 -1.92 8.14
N VAL A 42 5.22 -2.29 6.91
CA VAL A 42 6.16 -2.23 5.78
C VAL A 42 5.96 -0.91 5.07
N VAL A 43 6.89 0.02 5.28
CA VAL A 43 6.94 1.27 4.51
C VAL A 43 7.33 0.94 3.07
N LEU A 44 6.40 1.19 2.13
CA LEU A 44 6.64 0.99 0.69
C LEU A 44 7.42 2.17 0.10
N ILE A 45 7.16 3.36 0.62
CA ILE A 45 7.84 4.61 0.29
C ILE A 45 7.57 5.65 1.37
N ASP A 46 8.53 6.53 1.60
CA ASP A 46 8.41 7.71 2.45
C ASP A 46 9.31 8.81 1.87
N TYR A 47 8.69 9.85 1.30
CA TYR A 47 9.41 11.00 0.75
C TYR A 47 9.37 12.22 1.67
N GLY A 48 8.71 12.13 2.82
CA GLY A 48 8.46 13.26 3.71
C GLY A 48 7.72 14.38 2.98
N ASP A 49 8.32 15.56 2.95
CA ASP A 49 7.82 16.79 2.31
C ASP A 49 8.18 16.91 0.82
N ARG A 50 9.03 16.02 0.29
CA ARG A 50 9.47 16.08 -1.11
C ARG A 50 8.45 15.43 -2.04
N PRO A 51 8.20 15.98 -3.25
CA PRO A 51 7.30 15.37 -4.22
C PRO A 51 7.66 13.91 -4.51
N VAL A 52 6.66 13.05 -4.61
CA VAL A 52 6.90 11.65 -4.99
C VAL A 52 7.32 11.50 -6.44
N PRO A 53 8.28 10.62 -6.74
CA PRO A 53 8.62 10.27 -8.11
C PRO A 53 7.46 9.50 -8.75
N VAL A 54 6.99 10.01 -9.88
CA VAL A 54 5.91 9.43 -10.68
C VAL A 54 6.41 9.30 -12.10
N ASP A 55 6.12 8.17 -12.77
CA ASP A 55 6.50 7.96 -14.16
C ASP A 55 5.51 8.61 -15.16
N GLY A 56 5.78 8.45 -16.45
CA GLY A 56 4.96 9.02 -17.52
C GLY A 56 3.51 8.51 -17.54
N ASP A 57 3.23 7.39 -16.89
CA ASP A 57 1.90 6.77 -16.82
C ASP A 57 1.18 7.11 -15.50
N GLY A 58 1.76 7.94 -14.65
CA GLY A 58 1.18 8.33 -13.36
C GLY A 58 1.45 7.33 -12.23
N VAL A 59 2.33 6.33 -12.43
CA VAL A 59 2.64 5.32 -11.42
C VAL A 59 3.72 5.82 -10.47
N VAL A 60 3.41 5.79 -9.18
CA VAL A 60 4.32 6.17 -8.10
C VAL A 60 5.46 5.16 -8.00
N GLN A 61 6.70 5.64 -8.04
CA GLN A 61 7.90 4.81 -7.96
C GLN A 61 8.22 4.44 -6.51
N ILE A 62 7.49 3.46 -5.97
CA ILE A 62 7.70 2.94 -4.62
C ILE A 62 8.99 2.11 -4.50
N SER A 63 9.63 2.17 -3.32
CA SER A 63 10.91 1.47 -3.04
C SER A 63 10.73 -0.03 -2.84
N ARG A 64 9.58 -0.44 -2.31
CA ARG A 64 9.18 -1.85 -2.17
C ARG A 64 7.83 -2.03 -2.81
N ARG A 65 7.70 -3.06 -3.65
CA ARG A 65 6.44 -3.37 -4.35
C ARG A 65 5.76 -4.62 -3.80
N VAL A 66 6.49 -5.53 -3.16
CA VAL A 66 5.95 -6.82 -2.75
C VAL A 66 5.75 -6.86 -1.23
N VAL A 67 4.58 -7.32 -0.81
CA VAL A 67 4.25 -7.64 0.59
C VAL A 67 3.76 -9.08 0.69
N VAL A 68 3.95 -9.71 1.85
CA VAL A 68 3.50 -11.08 2.11
C VAL A 68 2.43 -11.05 3.19
N VAL A 69 1.33 -11.75 2.94
CA VAL A 69 0.13 -11.75 3.78
C VAL A 69 -0.29 -13.20 4.00
N ASP A 70 -0.82 -13.51 5.20
CA ASP A 70 -1.51 -14.77 5.41
C ASP A 70 -2.64 -14.93 4.38
N LYS A 71 -2.83 -16.14 3.85
CA LYS A 71 -3.81 -16.43 2.80
C LYS A 71 -5.24 -16.06 3.19
N ASP A 72 -5.56 -16.17 4.49
CA ASP A 72 -6.86 -15.81 5.06
C ASP A 72 -6.81 -14.42 5.74
N GLY A 73 -5.70 -13.70 5.57
CA GLY A 73 -5.43 -12.41 6.18
C GLY A 73 -5.92 -11.22 5.35
N VAL A 74 -5.65 -10.04 5.91
CA VAL A 74 -5.98 -8.74 5.30
C VAL A 74 -4.71 -7.90 5.22
N LEU A 75 -4.51 -7.30 4.05
CA LEU A 75 -3.56 -6.22 3.83
C LEU A 75 -4.27 -4.89 4.00
N LYS A 76 -3.78 -4.05 4.91
CA LYS A 76 -4.18 -2.65 5.03
C LYS A 76 -3.09 -1.77 4.44
N LEU A 77 -3.43 -0.89 3.52
CA LEU A 77 -2.51 0.11 2.97
C LEU A 77 -2.95 1.49 3.44
N ASN A 78 -2.08 2.15 4.19
CA ASN A 78 -2.24 3.54 4.61
C ASN A 78 -1.53 4.46 3.63
N ALA A 79 -2.21 5.53 3.23
CA ALA A 79 -1.62 6.65 2.51
C ALA A 79 -1.67 7.90 3.39
N ARG A 80 -0.52 8.54 3.54
CA ARG A 80 -0.42 9.92 4.01
C ARG A 80 0.17 10.77 2.92
N ALA A 81 -0.34 11.98 2.80
CA ALA A 81 0.08 12.97 1.82
C ALA A 81 0.16 14.36 2.48
N TRP A 82 1.14 15.16 2.09
CA TRP A 82 1.40 16.52 2.57
C TRP A 82 1.67 17.38 1.35
N ARG A 83 1.08 18.57 1.32
CA ARG A 83 1.37 19.59 0.32
C ARG A 83 1.46 20.94 1.00
N GLY A 84 2.58 21.64 0.79
CA GLY A 84 2.69 23.04 1.19
C GLY A 84 1.74 23.90 0.37
N ASN A 85 0.95 24.75 1.02
CA ASN A 85 0.11 25.73 0.34
C ASN A 85 0.81 27.11 0.24
N SER A 86 0.24 28.03 -0.53
CA SER A 86 0.76 29.40 -0.71
C SER A 86 0.81 30.22 0.58
N ASP A 87 0.01 29.83 1.57
CA ASP A 87 -0.12 30.52 2.86
C ASP A 87 0.85 29.97 3.92
N GLY A 88 1.71 29.00 3.54
CA GLY A 88 2.67 28.35 4.44
C GLY A 88 2.04 27.33 5.40
N VAL A 89 0.78 26.95 5.17
CA VAL A 89 0.09 25.89 5.92
C VAL A 89 0.18 24.58 5.15
N ASP A 90 0.75 23.56 5.76
CA ASP A 90 0.78 22.22 5.19
C ASP A 90 -0.62 21.63 5.19
N VAL A 91 -1.12 21.27 4.00
CA VAL A 91 -2.33 20.47 3.85
C VAL A 91 -1.93 19.02 3.95
N ALA A 92 -2.49 18.31 4.94
CA ALA A 92 -2.30 16.88 5.10
C ALA A 92 -3.60 16.12 4.76
N GLY A 93 -3.46 15.02 4.02
CA GLY A 93 -4.53 14.07 3.75
C GLY A 93 -4.10 12.66 4.15
N GLU A 94 -5.05 11.88 4.65
CA GLU A 94 -4.84 10.49 5.04
C GLU A 94 -6.05 9.65 4.63
N ASP A 95 -5.79 8.47 4.08
CA ASP A 95 -6.83 7.48 3.75
C ASP A 95 -6.25 6.06 3.82
N ASP A 96 -7.11 5.07 3.98
CA ASP A 96 -6.76 3.67 4.15
C ASP A 96 -7.55 2.76 3.20
N ALA A 97 -6.87 1.75 2.66
CA ALA A 97 -7.47 0.71 1.83
C ALA A 97 -7.25 -0.65 2.47
N GLU A 98 -8.29 -1.50 2.46
CA GLU A 98 -8.20 -2.87 2.93
C GLU A 98 -8.39 -3.85 1.76
N PHE A 99 -7.51 -4.84 1.70
CA PHE A 99 -7.56 -5.91 0.70
C PHE A 99 -7.54 -7.27 1.40
N THR A 100 -8.60 -8.06 1.20
CA THR A 100 -8.59 -9.47 1.58
C THR A 100 -7.60 -10.23 0.69
N ALA A 101 -6.74 -11.04 1.30
CA ALA A 101 -5.77 -11.86 0.59
C ALA A 101 -6.46 -12.79 -0.45
N GLN A 102 -5.84 -12.93 -1.61
CA GLN A 102 -6.32 -13.79 -2.71
C GLN A 102 -5.18 -14.65 -3.25
N SER A 103 -5.47 -15.78 -3.91
CA SER A 103 -4.43 -16.72 -4.37
C SER A 103 -3.98 -16.55 -5.83
N ALA A 104 -4.74 -15.85 -6.68
CA ALA A 104 -4.43 -15.72 -8.12
C ALA A 104 -5.25 -14.61 -8.80
N ARG A 105 -5.46 -13.47 -8.14
CA ARG A 105 -6.38 -12.42 -8.61
C ARG A 105 -5.82 -11.03 -8.33
N THR A 106 -6.44 -10.04 -8.95
CA THR A 106 -6.16 -8.63 -8.69
C THR A 106 -7.25 -8.04 -7.81
N SER A 107 -6.87 -7.20 -6.86
CA SER A 107 -7.80 -6.37 -6.09
C SER A 107 -7.45 -4.90 -6.30
N GLY A 108 -8.46 -4.04 -6.34
CA GLY A 108 -8.28 -2.59 -6.54
C GLY A 108 -9.04 -1.79 -5.51
N ALA A 109 -8.48 -0.64 -5.13
CA ALA A 109 -9.11 0.36 -4.27
C ALA A 109 -8.70 1.76 -4.70
N ILE A 110 -9.45 2.78 -4.27
CA ILE A 110 -9.07 4.18 -4.41
C ILE A 110 -8.75 4.72 -3.02
N LEU A 111 -7.65 5.46 -2.92
CA LEU A 111 -7.30 6.28 -1.77
C LEU A 111 -7.50 7.75 -2.14
N ASP A 112 -8.27 8.49 -1.35
CA ASP A 112 -8.54 9.91 -1.55
C ASP A 112 -7.91 10.72 -0.41
N VAL A 113 -6.80 11.40 -0.70
CA VAL A 113 -6.10 12.27 0.27
C VAL A 113 -6.58 13.72 0.20
N GLY A 114 -7.78 13.95 -0.35
CA GLY A 114 -8.45 15.25 -0.45
C GLY A 114 -8.04 16.08 -1.66
N PHE A 115 -6.74 16.14 -1.98
CA PHE A 115 -6.21 16.89 -3.13
C PHE A 115 -5.67 16.01 -4.26
N ALA A 116 -5.64 14.70 -4.06
CA ALA A 116 -5.28 13.72 -5.07
C ALA A 116 -6.03 12.41 -4.80
N LYS A 117 -6.40 11.71 -5.88
CA LYS A 117 -6.91 10.34 -5.81
C LYS A 117 -5.89 9.38 -6.38
N LEU A 118 -5.67 8.29 -5.67
CA LEU A 118 -4.74 7.25 -6.03
C LEU A 118 -5.47 5.93 -6.21
N SER A 119 -5.35 5.34 -7.39
CA SER A 119 -5.73 3.96 -7.60
C SER A 119 -4.63 3.05 -7.08
N VAL A 120 -5.00 2.14 -6.19
CA VAL A 120 -4.12 1.12 -5.64
C VAL A 120 -4.54 -0.23 -6.18
N THR A 121 -3.58 -0.97 -6.73
CA THR A 121 -3.81 -2.31 -7.26
C THR A 121 -2.89 -3.29 -6.55
N ALA A 122 -3.48 -4.37 -6.02
CA ALA A 122 -2.77 -5.50 -5.45
C ALA A 122 -2.89 -6.71 -6.40
N PHE A 123 -1.75 -7.14 -6.96
CA PHE A 123 -1.64 -8.33 -7.80
C PHE A 123 -1.21 -9.51 -6.93
N TRP A 124 -2.15 -10.42 -6.66
CA TRP A 124 -1.94 -11.52 -5.73
C TRP A 124 -1.46 -12.80 -6.41
N SER A 125 -0.50 -13.47 -5.77
CA SER A 125 -0.03 -14.81 -6.12
C SER A 125 0.14 -15.68 -4.87
N LEU A 126 -0.18 -16.97 -5.01
CA LEU A 126 0.14 -17.97 -4.00
C LEU A 126 1.67 -18.19 -3.97
N ILE A 127 2.27 -18.15 -2.78
CA ILE A 127 3.65 -18.59 -2.61
C ILE A 127 3.64 -20.12 -2.64
N PRO A 128 4.28 -20.78 -3.63
CA PRO A 128 4.34 -22.23 -3.64
C PRO A 128 5.18 -22.72 -2.45
N PHE A 129 4.72 -23.78 -1.80
CA PHE A 129 5.60 -24.52 -0.88
C PHE A 129 6.72 -25.15 -1.71
N VAL A 130 7.96 -24.76 -1.42
CA VAL A 130 9.17 -25.46 -1.87
C VAL A 130 9.57 -26.53 -0.87
#